data_AF-A0A8T2W812-F1
#
_entry.id   AF-A0A8T2W812-F1
#
_cell.length_a   1.000
_cell.length_b   1.000
_cell.length_c   1.000
_cell.angle_alpha   90.00
_cell.angle_beta   90.00
_cell.angle_gamma   90.00
#
_symmetry.space_group_name_H-M   'P 1'
#
loop_
_entity.id
_entity.type
_entity.pdbx_description
1 polymer ?
#
loop_
_entity_poly.entity_id
_entity_poly.type
_entity_poly.pdbx_seq_one_letter_code
_entity_poly.pdbx_strand_id
1 'polypeptide(L)'
;MHRAVALTPRSFLPTNTLSRSLVIRLTRPRFPLSRRVSPPLLTFLAPTTAMATTSSSSSQQQQPSVAVVTTQGCPYCRQAKADLSAAGIPYAEILITDQLDVLNEIKKATGQSTVPQIFVDGGLIGGASDVKTGLENGSLKQLIQASTRPALPTAIQNVVSALGSKEKGAEGSASTAELVLPSAAAKASAGIPIVSSLSRPLNSHYQWPISPARSAITVSAQLRQIILNLYDTHMTPDGKKVNYKAMSRDPAFRLYVDAAAELQKVDLASLSTRREEAMAFWINVYNAMVVHATAAIGPADGGTFGRLRWYDSVSYSIGGFKFNLNDVEHGILRANAPSPANILSLLGASKWAPKTFGANDQRKQFSLTTVDPRIHFALNCGATSCPPIRVYTPERLEAGLAAAAAAFCGSDVVVEQHSMRSIVKLSSIFKWYGKDFGTKTQLFQFLGENVPDEEVKNKLKEVIKAAGGAENVAVEFLPYDWTVNAVE
;
A
#
# COMPACT_ATOMS: atom_id res chain seq x y z
N MET A 1 -30.96 54.51 34.64
CA MET A 1 -31.21 55.00 33.26
C MET A 1 -31.09 53.79 32.33
N HIS A 2 -32.20 53.07 32.08
CA HIS A 2 -32.95 53.00 30.80
C HIS A 2 -32.07 52.53 29.62
N ARG A 3 -32.39 51.47 28.86
CA ARG A 3 -33.72 50.98 28.42
C ARG A 3 -33.63 49.50 27.96
N ALA A 4 -34.70 48.75 28.20
CA ALA A 4 -34.94 47.39 27.73
C ALA A 4 -35.73 47.37 26.41
N VAL A 5 -35.64 46.29 25.63
CA VAL A 5 -36.73 45.78 24.77
C VAL A 5 -36.66 44.25 24.73
N ALA A 6 -37.71 43.62 25.24
CA ALA A 6 -38.04 42.20 25.11
C ALA A 6 -38.95 42.00 23.89
N LEU A 7 -39.03 40.78 23.35
CA LEU A 7 -40.26 40.20 22.77
C LEU A 7 -40.06 38.68 22.55
N THR A 8 -40.96 37.90 23.15
CA THR A 8 -41.18 36.46 22.93
C THR A 8 -42.66 36.26 22.48
N PRO A 9 -43.21 35.03 22.29
CA PRO A 9 -43.73 34.58 21.00
C PRO A 9 -45.26 34.41 21.02
N ARG A 10 -45.88 34.08 19.87
CA ARG A 10 -47.27 33.60 19.85
C ARG A 10 -47.48 32.44 18.88
N SER A 11 -48.10 31.40 19.45
CA SER A 11 -48.70 30.21 18.85
C SER A 11 -50.20 30.45 18.53
N PHE A 12 -50.78 29.47 17.82
CA PHE A 12 -52.19 29.01 17.77
C PHE A 12 -52.85 28.96 16.37
N LEU A 13 -52.83 27.75 15.75
CA LEU A 13 -53.94 26.77 15.62
C LEU A 13 -55.25 27.13 14.81
N PRO A 14 -56.06 26.11 14.41
CA PRO A 14 -56.49 25.88 13.02
C PRO A 14 -58.02 25.86 12.83
N THR A 15 -58.52 25.67 11.58
CA THR A 15 -59.87 25.13 11.33
C THR A 15 -60.01 24.40 9.98
N ASN A 16 -60.72 23.27 10.04
CA ASN A 16 -61.28 22.41 9.00
C ASN A 16 -62.06 23.12 7.88
N THR A 17 -62.16 22.49 6.68
CA THR A 17 -63.45 22.02 6.11
C THR A 17 -63.28 21.16 4.84
N LEU A 18 -63.82 19.94 4.94
CA LEU A 18 -64.52 19.06 3.97
C LEU A 18 -64.66 19.51 2.49
N SER A 19 -64.47 18.57 1.53
CA SER A 19 -65.57 17.86 0.83
C SER A 19 -65.17 17.18 -0.50
N ARG A 20 -65.72 15.97 -0.71
CA ARG A 20 -66.09 15.27 -1.97
C ARG A 20 -65.06 14.48 -2.81
N SER A 21 -65.08 13.18 -2.55
CA SER A 21 -65.21 12.01 -3.44
C SER A 21 -65.13 12.15 -4.97
N LEU A 22 -64.29 11.31 -5.60
CA LEU A 22 -64.72 10.44 -6.72
C LEU A 22 -63.88 9.15 -6.78
N VAL A 23 -64.58 8.02 -6.73
CA VAL A 23 -64.06 6.65 -6.89
C VAL A 23 -64.31 6.22 -8.33
N ILE A 24 -63.29 5.73 -9.04
CA ILE A 24 -63.48 4.83 -10.19
C ILE A 24 -62.47 3.67 -10.07
N ARG A 25 -63.02 2.48 -9.83
CA ARG A 25 -62.38 1.17 -10.02
C ARG A 25 -62.30 0.86 -11.51
N LEU A 26 -61.17 0.31 -11.97
CA LEU A 26 -61.17 -0.59 -13.12
C LEU A 26 -60.37 -1.86 -12.81
N THR A 27 -61.05 -2.97 -13.05
CA THR A 27 -60.75 -4.36 -12.73
C THR A 27 -59.79 -5.00 -13.74
N ARG A 28 -58.98 -5.96 -13.27
CA ARG A 28 -58.22 -6.93 -14.07
C ARG A 28 -59.15 -7.76 -14.98
N PRO A 29 -58.61 -8.34 -16.07
CA PRO A 29 -59.03 -9.65 -16.53
C PRO A 29 -57.93 -10.72 -16.33
N ARG A 30 -58.35 -11.86 -15.77
CA ARG A 30 -57.72 -13.19 -15.87
C ARG A 30 -58.22 -13.85 -17.15
N PHE A 31 -57.39 -14.66 -17.83
CA PHE A 31 -57.82 -15.78 -18.69
C PHE A 31 -56.64 -16.76 -18.92
N PRO A 32 -56.86 -18.02 -19.33
CA PRO A 32 -56.73 -19.16 -18.40
C PRO A 32 -55.66 -20.20 -18.78
N LEU A 33 -55.48 -21.17 -17.87
CA LEU A 33 -54.76 -22.43 -18.02
C LEU A 33 -55.33 -23.30 -19.16
N SER A 34 -54.45 -23.96 -19.92
CA SER A 34 -54.76 -25.23 -20.60
C SER A 34 -53.60 -26.22 -20.49
N ARG A 35 -53.95 -27.49 -20.61
CA ARG A 35 -53.33 -28.71 -20.08
C ARG A 35 -52.82 -29.59 -21.23
N ARG A 36 -51.75 -30.36 -20.94
CA ARG A 36 -51.30 -31.62 -21.59
C ARG A 36 -50.74 -31.45 -23.03
N VAL A 37 -49.80 -32.23 -23.56
CA VAL A 37 -49.63 -33.69 -23.64
C VAL A 37 -48.18 -33.97 -24.14
N SER A 38 -47.45 -34.96 -23.60
CA SER A 38 -46.36 -35.71 -24.30
C SER A 38 -47.00 -36.93 -24.99
N PRO A 39 -46.51 -37.60 -26.08
CA PRO A 39 -45.14 -38.06 -26.41
C PRO A 39 -44.91 -38.13 -27.97
N PRO A 40 -44.14 -39.03 -28.67
CA PRO A 40 -43.20 -40.10 -28.28
C PRO A 40 -41.82 -40.13 -29.01
N LEU A 41 -41.03 -41.12 -28.56
CA LEU A 41 -39.79 -41.67 -29.13
C LEU A 41 -39.87 -41.96 -30.63
N LEU A 42 -38.73 -41.80 -31.32
CA LEU A 42 -38.37 -42.64 -32.45
C LEU A 42 -36.90 -43.09 -32.33
N THR A 43 -36.78 -44.36 -31.94
CA THR A 43 -35.62 -45.24 -31.98
C THR A 43 -35.15 -45.48 -33.41
N PHE A 44 -33.83 -45.45 -33.63
CA PHE A 44 -33.19 -46.27 -34.65
C PHE A 44 -31.94 -46.96 -34.07
N LEU A 45 -31.71 -48.16 -34.57
CA LEU A 45 -31.01 -49.29 -33.97
C LEU A 45 -29.48 -49.21 -33.98
N ALA A 46 -28.92 -50.00 -33.05
CA ALA A 46 -27.54 -50.43 -32.83
C ALA A 46 -26.74 -50.85 -34.11
N PRO A 47 -25.39 -50.95 -34.05
CA PRO A 47 -24.81 -52.12 -33.39
C PRO A 47 -23.64 -51.83 -32.44
N THR A 48 -23.56 -52.73 -31.48
CA THR A 48 -22.48 -53.05 -30.56
C THR A 48 -21.16 -53.29 -31.29
N THR A 49 -20.09 -52.58 -30.88
CA THR A 49 -18.74 -53.14 -30.92
C THR A 49 -17.93 -52.62 -29.75
N ALA A 50 -17.32 -53.55 -29.04
CA ALA A 50 -16.56 -53.32 -27.83
C ALA A 50 -15.19 -52.70 -28.11
N MET A 51 -14.67 -52.04 -27.06
CA MET A 51 -13.26 -51.84 -26.71
C MET A 51 -12.37 -50.99 -27.64
N ALA A 52 -12.10 -49.77 -27.17
CA ALA A 52 -10.73 -49.25 -27.12
C ALA A 52 -10.65 -48.15 -26.06
N THR A 53 -9.86 -48.39 -25.03
CA THR A 53 -9.35 -47.39 -24.09
C THR A 53 -8.68 -46.25 -24.86
N THR A 54 -9.23 -45.04 -24.78
CA THR A 54 -8.49 -43.81 -25.11
C THR A 54 -8.68 -42.78 -24.00
N SER A 55 -7.56 -42.54 -23.34
CA SER A 55 -7.28 -41.51 -22.36
C SER A 55 -7.78 -40.14 -22.80
N SER A 56 -8.51 -39.48 -21.90
CA SER A 56 -8.81 -38.06 -21.96
C SER A 56 -7.52 -37.22 -21.88
N SER A 57 -7.06 -36.71 -23.02
CA SER A 57 -5.98 -35.73 -23.09
C SER A 57 -6.53 -34.34 -22.74
N SER A 58 -6.22 -33.89 -21.53
CA SER A 58 -6.25 -32.48 -21.14
C SER A 58 -5.27 -31.68 -22.00
N SER A 59 -5.77 -30.67 -22.70
CA SER A 59 -4.97 -29.65 -23.37
C SER A 59 -4.15 -28.84 -22.33
N GLN A 60 -2.85 -29.12 -22.22
CA GLN A 60 -1.90 -28.27 -21.50
C GLN A 60 -1.62 -27.01 -22.31
N GLN A 61 -1.87 -25.83 -21.74
CA GLN A 61 -1.37 -24.56 -22.27
C GLN A 61 0.16 -24.52 -22.13
N GLN A 62 0.88 -24.47 -23.25
CA GLN A 62 2.34 -24.27 -23.26
C GLN A 62 2.70 -22.89 -22.70
N GLN A 63 3.47 -22.88 -21.61
CA GLN A 63 4.05 -21.67 -20.99
C GLN A 63 5.18 -21.08 -21.87
N PRO A 64 5.39 -19.75 -21.85
CA PRO A 64 6.39 -19.08 -22.69
C PRO A 64 7.84 -19.49 -22.36
N SER A 65 8.71 -19.57 -23.38
CA SER A 65 10.14 -19.94 -23.28
C SER A 65 11.03 -18.91 -22.56
N VAL A 66 10.46 -17.77 -22.18
CA VAL A 66 11.14 -16.66 -21.50
C VAL A 66 10.59 -16.49 -20.08
N ALA A 67 11.48 -16.39 -19.10
CA ALA A 67 11.12 -16.09 -17.72
C ALA A 67 11.87 -14.86 -17.20
N VAL A 68 11.19 -14.04 -16.40
CA VAL A 68 11.74 -12.81 -15.83
C VAL A 68 11.57 -12.85 -14.33
N VAL A 69 12.68 -12.91 -13.60
CA VAL A 69 12.70 -12.81 -12.15
C VAL A 69 12.70 -11.34 -11.76
N THR A 70 11.74 -10.92 -10.93
CA THR A 70 11.51 -9.51 -10.56
C THR A 70 11.33 -9.33 -9.06
N THR A 71 11.46 -8.10 -8.58
CA THR A 71 11.02 -7.67 -7.24
C THR A 71 10.03 -6.51 -7.36
N GLN A 72 9.15 -6.36 -6.36
CA GLN A 72 8.19 -5.26 -6.31
C GLN A 72 8.90 -3.90 -6.28
N GLY A 73 8.38 -2.92 -7.04
CA GLY A 73 8.93 -1.55 -7.11
C GLY A 73 10.21 -1.36 -7.93
N CYS A 74 10.85 -2.43 -8.43
CA CYS A 74 12.11 -2.37 -9.18
C CYS A 74 11.98 -1.68 -10.56
N PRO A 75 12.62 -0.51 -10.80
CA PRO A 75 12.50 0.23 -12.07
C PRO A 75 13.12 -0.53 -13.25
N TYR A 76 14.28 -1.17 -13.04
CA TYR A 76 14.94 -1.98 -14.07
C TYR A 76 14.09 -3.19 -14.48
N CYS A 77 13.35 -3.77 -13.54
CA CYS A 77 12.45 -4.89 -13.79
C CYS A 77 11.26 -4.47 -14.65
N ARG A 78 10.69 -3.28 -14.38
CA ARG A 78 9.66 -2.69 -15.24
C ARG A 78 10.20 -2.41 -16.64
N GLN A 79 11.40 -1.83 -16.74
CA GLN A 79 12.03 -1.54 -18.03
C GLN A 79 12.22 -2.81 -18.86
N ALA A 80 12.82 -3.86 -18.30
CA ALA A 80 13.03 -5.13 -19.00
C ALA A 80 11.71 -5.76 -19.48
N LYS A 81 10.67 -5.73 -18.64
CA LYS A 81 9.33 -6.22 -19.00
C LYS A 81 8.68 -5.39 -20.10
N ALA A 82 8.85 -4.07 -20.07
CA ALA A 82 8.35 -3.18 -21.11
C ALA A 82 9.05 -3.44 -22.44
N ASP A 83 10.38 -3.61 -22.43
CA ASP A 83 11.18 -3.89 -23.63
C ASP A 83 10.79 -5.22 -24.28
N LEU A 84 10.61 -6.29 -23.47
CA LEU A 84 10.12 -7.59 -23.95
C LEU A 84 8.70 -7.50 -24.53
N SER A 85 7.80 -6.79 -23.85
CA SER A 85 6.42 -6.60 -24.29
C SER A 85 6.35 -5.82 -25.61
N ALA A 86 7.14 -4.74 -25.74
CA ALA A 86 7.24 -3.94 -26.96
C ALA A 86 7.81 -4.75 -28.13
N ALA A 87 8.69 -5.72 -27.85
CA ALA A 87 9.21 -6.64 -28.85
C ALA A 87 8.26 -7.80 -29.22
N GLY A 88 7.08 -7.87 -28.59
CA GLY A 88 6.10 -8.94 -28.83
C GLY A 88 6.49 -10.30 -28.25
N ILE A 89 7.38 -10.32 -27.24
CA ILE A 89 7.91 -11.54 -26.65
C ILE A 89 7.08 -11.88 -25.39
N PRO A 90 6.33 -12.99 -25.37
CA PRO A 90 5.64 -13.44 -24.17
C PRO A 90 6.63 -13.98 -23.14
N TYR A 91 6.38 -13.71 -21.86
CA TYR A 91 7.24 -14.16 -20.77
C TYR A 91 6.43 -14.53 -19.52
N ALA A 92 7.01 -15.41 -18.69
CA ALA A 92 6.52 -15.71 -17.35
C ALA A 92 7.24 -14.82 -16.33
N GLU A 93 6.50 -14.07 -15.50
CA GLU A 93 7.08 -13.30 -14.40
C GLU A 93 7.16 -14.15 -13.13
N ILE A 94 8.35 -14.16 -12.50
CA ILE A 94 8.58 -14.76 -11.20
C ILE A 94 8.89 -13.64 -10.22
N LEU A 95 7.86 -13.21 -9.49
CA LEU A 95 7.97 -12.15 -8.50
C LEU A 95 8.51 -12.71 -7.18
N ILE A 96 9.75 -12.37 -6.83
CA ILE A 96 10.45 -12.87 -5.63
C ILE A 96 10.52 -11.82 -4.51
N THR A 97 9.41 -11.12 -4.28
CA THR A 97 9.33 -10.07 -3.25
C THR A 97 9.55 -10.69 -1.86
N ASP A 98 10.59 -10.20 -1.18
CA ASP A 98 10.96 -10.57 0.20
C ASP A 98 11.36 -12.04 0.43
N GLN A 99 11.87 -12.74 -0.59
CA GLN A 99 12.42 -14.08 -0.47
C GLN A 99 13.95 -14.05 -0.61
N LEU A 100 14.62 -13.56 0.44
CA LEU A 100 16.10 -13.51 0.51
C LEU A 100 16.73 -14.88 0.27
N ASP A 101 16.10 -15.96 0.75
CA ASP A 101 16.55 -17.34 0.53
C ASP A 101 16.50 -17.72 -0.97
N VAL A 102 15.47 -17.27 -1.68
CA VAL A 102 15.31 -17.49 -3.12
C VAL A 102 16.31 -16.67 -3.92
N LEU A 103 16.55 -15.41 -3.54
CA LEU A 103 17.64 -14.59 -4.10
C LEU A 103 19.01 -15.25 -3.90
N ASN A 104 19.25 -15.85 -2.73
CA ASN A 104 20.51 -16.54 -2.43
C ASN A 104 20.68 -17.83 -3.23
N GLU A 105 19.63 -18.64 -3.40
CA GLU A 105 19.67 -19.84 -4.25
C GLU A 105 19.82 -19.48 -5.73
N ILE A 106 19.11 -18.44 -6.20
CA ILE A 106 19.29 -17.91 -7.56
C ILE A 106 20.72 -17.41 -7.74
N LYS A 107 21.28 -16.65 -6.78
CA LYS A 107 22.67 -16.20 -6.80
C LYS A 107 23.67 -17.36 -6.88
N LYS A 108 23.43 -18.47 -6.17
CA LYS A 108 24.26 -19.68 -6.29
C LYS A 108 24.17 -20.31 -7.69
N ALA A 109 22.99 -20.28 -8.30
CA ALA A 109 22.75 -20.87 -9.61
C ALA A 109 23.23 -19.98 -10.78
N THR A 110 23.15 -18.66 -10.65
CA THR A 110 23.37 -17.70 -11.75
C THR A 110 24.59 -16.81 -11.57
N GLY A 111 25.15 -16.75 -10.36
CA GLY A 111 26.20 -15.78 -10.00
C GLY A 111 25.72 -14.35 -9.84
N GLN A 112 24.46 -14.03 -10.18
CA GLN A 112 23.90 -12.68 -10.12
C GLN A 112 23.06 -12.47 -8.85
N SER A 113 23.27 -11.33 -8.18
CA SER A 113 22.55 -10.95 -6.95
C SER A 113 21.51 -9.84 -7.15
N THR A 114 21.42 -9.31 -8.37
CA THR A 114 20.53 -8.21 -8.75
C THR A 114 19.38 -8.72 -9.60
N VAL A 115 18.29 -7.94 -9.64
CA VAL A 115 17.13 -8.15 -10.52
C VAL A 115 16.97 -6.94 -11.46
N PRO A 116 16.33 -7.09 -12.64
CA PRO A 116 15.73 -8.31 -13.16
C PRO A 116 16.77 -9.35 -13.61
N GLN A 117 16.41 -10.64 -13.58
CA GLN A 117 17.17 -11.70 -14.23
C GLN A 117 16.30 -12.37 -15.28
N ILE A 118 16.76 -12.37 -16.52
CA ILE A 118 16.00 -12.88 -17.67
C ILE A 118 16.60 -14.19 -18.12
N PHE A 119 15.73 -15.18 -18.32
CA PHE A 119 16.08 -16.51 -18.75
C PHE A 119 15.40 -16.84 -20.07
N VAL A 120 16.12 -17.49 -20.98
CA VAL A 120 15.60 -18.08 -22.20
C VAL A 120 16.07 -19.53 -22.23
N ASP A 121 15.17 -20.49 -22.37
CA ASP A 121 15.49 -21.94 -22.35
C ASP A 121 16.28 -22.42 -21.12
N GLY A 122 16.12 -21.71 -20.02
CA GLY A 122 16.83 -21.99 -18.78
C GLY A 122 18.29 -21.51 -18.73
N GLY A 123 18.78 -20.85 -19.77
CA GLY A 123 20.02 -20.07 -19.72
C GLY A 123 19.75 -18.66 -19.20
N LEU A 124 20.59 -18.17 -18.28
CA LEU A 124 20.59 -16.76 -17.88
C LEU A 124 21.12 -15.90 -19.03
N ILE A 125 20.32 -14.95 -19.47
CA ILE A 125 20.70 -13.96 -20.48
C ILE A 125 21.33 -12.74 -19.82
N GLY A 126 20.78 -12.30 -18.69
CA GLY A 126 21.29 -11.15 -17.94
C GLY A 126 20.17 -10.27 -17.36
N GLY A 127 20.47 -8.99 -17.16
CA GLY A 127 19.57 -8.00 -16.59
C GLY A 127 18.92 -7.09 -17.64
N ALA A 128 18.38 -5.95 -17.19
CA ALA A 128 17.64 -5.04 -18.06
C ALA A 128 18.48 -4.49 -19.23
N SER A 129 19.74 -4.16 -18.99
CA SER A 129 20.65 -3.68 -20.05
C SER A 129 20.91 -4.75 -21.11
N ASP A 130 21.08 -6.01 -20.69
CA ASP A 130 21.36 -7.14 -21.60
C ASP A 130 20.16 -7.44 -22.49
N VAL A 131 18.93 -7.32 -21.95
CA VAL A 131 17.70 -7.42 -22.74
C VAL A 131 17.65 -6.35 -23.81
N LYS A 132 17.90 -5.09 -23.43
CA LYS A 132 17.87 -3.98 -24.36
C LYS A 132 18.90 -4.16 -25.49
N THR A 133 20.16 -4.45 -25.15
CA THR A 133 21.21 -4.71 -26.13
C THR A 133 20.88 -5.92 -27.01
N GLY A 134 20.35 -7.00 -26.42
CA GLY A 134 19.97 -8.22 -27.14
C GLY A 134 18.80 -8.03 -28.11
N LEU A 135 17.87 -7.12 -27.81
CA LEU A 135 16.79 -6.73 -28.70
C LEU A 135 17.28 -5.83 -29.84
N GLU A 136 18.15 -4.87 -29.53
CA GLU A 136 18.74 -3.92 -30.50
C GLU A 136 19.59 -4.62 -31.55
N ASN A 137 20.43 -5.58 -31.14
CA ASN A 137 21.30 -6.34 -32.04
C ASN A 137 20.63 -7.61 -32.62
N GLY A 138 19.37 -7.88 -32.24
CA GLY A 138 18.58 -9.02 -32.72
C GLY A 138 18.95 -10.40 -32.16
N SER A 139 20.02 -10.51 -31.35
CA SER A 139 20.48 -11.76 -30.75
C SER A 139 19.43 -12.42 -29.84
N LEU A 140 18.66 -11.62 -29.09
CA LEU A 140 17.64 -12.15 -28.19
C LEU A 140 16.48 -12.79 -28.97
N LYS A 141 16.08 -12.17 -30.09
CA LYS A 141 15.03 -12.72 -30.97
C LYS A 141 15.49 -14.03 -31.62
N GLN A 142 16.75 -14.10 -32.05
CA GLN A 142 17.33 -15.32 -32.61
C GLN A 142 17.40 -16.45 -31.57
N LEU A 143 17.81 -16.14 -30.33
CA LEU A 143 17.83 -17.11 -29.24
C LEU A 143 16.44 -17.67 -28.92
N ILE A 144 15.42 -16.81 -28.91
CA ILE A 144 14.02 -17.22 -28.67
C ILE A 144 13.46 -18.02 -29.85
N GLN A 145 13.84 -17.71 -31.09
CA GLN A 145 13.40 -18.46 -32.28
C GLN A 145 14.09 -19.83 -32.39
N ALA A 146 15.32 -19.96 -31.87
CA ALA A 146 16.05 -21.22 -31.81
C ALA A 146 15.63 -22.12 -30.63
N SER A 147 14.76 -21.63 -29.74
CA SER A 147 14.30 -22.34 -28.55
C SER A 147 13.35 -23.50 -28.91
N THR A 148 13.61 -24.68 -28.31
CA THR A 148 12.85 -25.92 -28.59
C THR A 148 12.36 -26.65 -27.32
N ARG A 149 12.52 -26.08 -26.13
CA ARG A 149 12.16 -26.72 -24.85
C ARG A 149 11.01 -25.99 -24.11
N PRO A 150 10.18 -26.69 -23.32
CA PRO A 150 9.29 -26.05 -22.36
C PRO A 150 10.09 -25.41 -21.20
N ALA A 151 9.53 -24.34 -20.63
CA ALA A 151 10.17 -23.27 -19.87
C ALA A 151 10.83 -23.62 -18.52
N LEU A 152 11.77 -22.73 -18.12
CA LEU A 152 12.53 -22.61 -16.86
C LEU A 152 13.53 -23.74 -16.54
N PRO A 153 14.77 -23.43 -16.09
CA PRO A 153 15.73 -24.44 -15.70
C PRO A 153 15.20 -25.20 -14.47
N THR A 154 15.47 -26.51 -14.38
CA THR A 154 14.97 -27.39 -13.30
C THR A 154 15.26 -26.82 -11.90
N ALA A 155 16.36 -26.10 -11.73
CA ALA A 155 16.67 -25.40 -10.48
C ALA A 155 15.62 -24.34 -10.10
N ILE A 156 15.13 -23.53 -11.06
CA ILE A 156 14.09 -22.53 -10.81
C ILE A 156 12.71 -23.19 -10.73
N GLN A 157 12.46 -24.25 -11.50
CA GLN A 157 11.24 -25.05 -11.33
C GLN A 157 11.16 -25.68 -9.93
N ASN A 158 12.30 -26.13 -9.39
CA ASN A 158 12.40 -26.66 -8.03
C ASN A 158 12.21 -25.56 -6.97
N VAL A 159 12.69 -24.34 -7.23
CA VAL A 159 12.42 -23.17 -6.38
C VAL A 159 10.92 -22.83 -6.41
N VAL A 160 10.30 -22.73 -7.59
CA VAL A 160 8.86 -22.48 -7.75
C VAL A 160 8.02 -23.59 -7.09
N SER A 161 8.46 -24.85 -7.21
CA SER A 161 7.81 -26.01 -6.57
C SER A 161 8.02 -26.04 -5.05
N ALA A 162 9.19 -25.62 -4.55
CA ALA A 162 9.47 -25.50 -3.12
C ALA A 162 8.68 -24.35 -2.48
N LEU A 163 8.45 -23.26 -3.23
CA LEU A 163 7.54 -22.18 -2.84
C LEU A 163 6.09 -22.69 -2.74
N GLY A 164 5.62 -23.47 -3.71
CA GLY A 164 4.30 -24.12 -3.64
C GLY A 164 4.18 -25.26 -2.62
N SER A 165 5.30 -25.83 -2.15
CA SER A 165 5.31 -26.92 -1.14
C SER A 165 5.38 -26.39 0.30
N LYS A 166 5.98 -25.22 0.53
CA LYS A 166 5.90 -24.51 1.83
C LYS A 166 4.48 -24.03 2.14
N GLU A 167 3.65 -23.81 1.12
CA GLU A 167 2.21 -23.52 1.30
C GLU A 167 1.40 -24.75 1.72
N LYS A 168 1.83 -25.98 1.39
CA LYS A 168 1.10 -27.22 1.75
C LYS A 168 1.41 -27.79 3.13
N GLY A 169 2.51 -27.36 3.77
CA GLY A 169 2.86 -27.76 5.14
C GLY A 169 2.31 -26.84 6.23
N ALA A 170 1.73 -25.70 5.84
CA ALA A 170 1.04 -24.75 6.70
C ALA A 170 -0.44 -24.69 6.29
N GLU A 171 -1.14 -25.83 6.38
CA GLU A 171 -2.60 -25.84 6.40
C GLU A 171 -3.09 -25.21 7.71
N GLY A 172 -3.03 -23.89 7.70
CA GLY A 172 -3.30 -22.96 8.78
C GLY A 172 -3.32 -21.55 8.20
N SER A 173 -4.20 -21.33 7.22
CA SER A 173 -4.66 -20.00 6.78
C SER A 173 -3.58 -19.06 6.17
N ALA A 174 -3.03 -19.40 5.01
CA ALA A 174 -2.51 -18.42 4.07
C ALA A 174 -2.97 -18.79 2.66
N SER A 175 -4.22 -18.45 2.35
CA SER A 175 -4.72 -18.46 0.98
C SER A 175 -3.90 -17.45 0.17
N THR A 176 -3.39 -17.88 -0.99
CA THR A 176 -3.20 -17.00 -2.15
C THR A 176 -4.47 -16.16 -2.27
N ALA A 177 -4.39 -14.92 -1.81
CA ALA A 177 -5.54 -14.04 -1.80
C ALA A 177 -5.86 -13.70 -3.26
N GLU A 178 -6.69 -14.54 -3.87
CA GLU A 178 -7.64 -14.08 -4.88
C GLU A 178 -8.17 -12.73 -4.39
N LEU A 179 -8.20 -11.74 -5.28
CA LEU A 179 -8.74 -10.42 -4.97
C LEU A 179 -10.22 -10.63 -4.59
N VAL A 180 -10.50 -10.92 -3.32
CA VAL A 180 -11.85 -11.06 -2.82
C VAL A 180 -12.38 -9.64 -2.78
N LEU A 181 -12.97 -9.25 -3.91
CA LEU A 181 -13.88 -8.13 -3.96
C LEU A 181 -15.03 -8.52 -3.04
N PRO A 182 -15.36 -7.69 -2.04
CA PRO A 182 -16.57 -7.92 -1.27
C PRO A 182 -17.73 -8.03 -2.27
N SER A 183 -18.49 -9.14 -2.23
CA SER A 183 -19.66 -9.35 -3.10
C SER A 183 -20.63 -8.16 -3.10
N ALA A 184 -20.61 -7.35 -2.04
CA ALA A 184 -21.33 -6.10 -1.90
C ALA A 184 -20.77 -4.92 -2.73
N ALA A 185 -19.44 -4.77 -2.84
CA ALA A 185 -18.79 -3.70 -3.60
C ALA A 185 -18.98 -3.88 -5.12
N ALA A 186 -18.84 -5.11 -5.61
CA ALA A 186 -18.99 -5.43 -7.03
C ALA A 186 -20.43 -5.22 -7.56
N LYS A 187 -21.44 -5.21 -6.68
CA LYS A 187 -22.87 -5.08 -7.05
C LYS A 187 -23.40 -3.64 -7.01
N ALA A 188 -22.66 -2.67 -6.48
CA ALA A 188 -23.18 -1.31 -6.22
C ALA A 188 -22.47 -0.17 -6.98
N SER A 189 -21.39 -0.43 -7.74
CA SER A 189 -20.43 0.63 -8.11
C SER A 189 -20.63 1.33 -9.46
N ALA A 190 -21.64 0.97 -10.25
CA ALA A 190 -21.91 1.66 -11.51
C ALA A 190 -22.72 2.95 -11.27
N GLY A 191 -22.06 4.04 -10.84
CA GLY A 191 -22.64 5.39 -10.90
C GLY A 191 -22.44 6.30 -9.68
N ILE A 192 -21.82 5.84 -8.59
CA ILE A 192 -21.58 6.68 -7.40
C ILE A 192 -20.29 7.51 -7.59
N PRO A 193 -20.33 8.85 -7.43
CA PRO A 193 -19.14 9.68 -7.59
C PRO A 193 -18.11 9.40 -6.47
N ILE A 194 -16.83 9.30 -6.85
CA ILE A 194 -15.72 9.28 -5.88
C ILE A 194 -15.77 10.58 -5.08
N VAL A 195 -15.48 10.50 -3.78
CA VAL A 195 -15.25 11.69 -2.96
C VAL A 195 -14.04 12.44 -3.49
N SER A 196 -14.28 13.60 -4.10
CA SER A 196 -13.25 14.47 -4.67
C SER A 196 -13.03 15.74 -3.82
N SER A 197 -13.42 15.72 -2.54
CA SER A 197 -13.33 16.89 -1.65
C SER A 197 -12.88 16.52 -0.25
N LEU A 198 -12.12 17.42 0.37
CA LEU A 198 -11.57 17.29 1.72
C LEU A 198 -12.60 17.39 2.85
N SER A 199 -13.89 17.60 2.55
CA SER A 199 -14.93 17.87 3.56
C SER A 199 -15.50 16.62 4.24
N ARG A 200 -15.26 15.43 3.69
CA ARG A 200 -15.80 14.15 4.17
C ARG A 200 -14.75 13.04 4.05
N PRO A 201 -14.86 11.95 4.84
CA PRO A 201 -13.93 10.83 4.73
C PRO A 201 -13.88 10.27 3.31
N LEU A 202 -12.70 9.93 2.82
CA LEU A 202 -12.48 9.45 1.46
C LEU A 202 -13.24 8.15 1.16
N ASN A 203 -13.43 7.30 2.18
CA ASN A 203 -14.15 6.04 2.07
C ASN A 203 -15.64 6.17 2.42
N SER A 204 -16.24 7.36 2.33
CA SER A 204 -17.65 7.59 2.68
C SER A 204 -18.60 7.70 1.47
N HIS A 205 -18.12 7.47 0.25
CA HIS A 205 -18.97 7.45 -0.95
C HIS A 205 -20.05 6.37 -0.88
N TYR A 206 -19.76 5.27 -0.17
CA TYR A 206 -20.65 4.15 0.09
C TYR A 206 -20.58 3.77 1.57
N GLN A 207 -21.73 3.42 2.16
CA GLN A 207 -21.78 2.87 3.52
C GLN A 207 -21.61 1.36 3.46
N TRP A 208 -20.63 0.84 4.18
CA TRP A 208 -20.44 -0.61 4.26
C TRP A 208 -21.71 -1.29 4.77
N PRO A 209 -22.19 -2.38 4.12
CA PRO A 209 -23.43 -3.02 4.49
C PRO A 209 -23.35 -3.60 5.90
N ILE A 210 -24.49 -4.05 6.44
CA ILE A 210 -24.59 -4.62 7.79
C ILE A 210 -23.68 -5.86 7.99
N SER A 211 -23.17 -6.45 6.91
CA SER A 211 -22.23 -7.56 6.95
C SER A 211 -20.99 -7.23 7.81
N PRO A 212 -20.51 -8.19 8.63
CA PRO A 212 -19.30 -7.99 9.39
C PRO A 212 -18.12 -7.73 8.44
N ALA A 213 -17.26 -6.78 8.81
CA ALA A 213 -15.98 -6.60 8.14
C ALA A 213 -15.07 -7.81 8.43
N ARG A 214 -14.15 -8.09 7.53
CA ARG A 214 -13.03 -8.99 7.79
C ARG A 214 -12.10 -8.40 8.85
N SER A 215 -11.10 -9.19 9.26
CA SER A 215 -10.09 -8.71 10.21
C SER A 215 -9.42 -7.43 9.69
N ALA A 216 -9.12 -6.50 10.60
CA ALA A 216 -8.48 -5.23 10.26
C ALA A 216 -7.14 -5.44 9.51
N ILE A 217 -6.38 -6.47 9.89
CA ILE A 217 -5.12 -6.85 9.23
C ILE A 217 -5.35 -7.27 7.78
N THR A 218 -6.31 -8.17 7.54
CA THR A 218 -6.65 -8.61 6.18
C THR A 218 -7.10 -7.43 5.30
N VAL A 219 -7.98 -6.58 5.83
CA VAL A 219 -8.50 -5.43 5.08
C VAL A 219 -7.37 -4.44 4.75
N SER A 220 -6.56 -4.05 5.73
CA SER A 220 -5.47 -3.09 5.51
C SER A 220 -4.39 -3.62 4.58
N ALA A 221 -4.00 -4.90 4.70
CA ALA A 221 -3.02 -5.53 3.81
C ALA A 221 -3.54 -5.60 2.36
N GLN A 222 -4.81 -5.96 2.15
CA GLN A 222 -5.40 -6.01 0.82
C GLN A 222 -5.49 -4.61 0.19
N LEU A 223 -5.99 -3.62 0.93
CA LEU A 223 -6.04 -2.23 0.46
C LEU A 223 -4.65 -1.74 0.06
N ARG A 224 -3.66 -2.09 0.88
CA ARG A 224 -2.26 -1.77 0.62
C ARG A 224 -1.72 -2.46 -0.63
N GLN A 225 -2.06 -3.73 -0.86
CA GLN A 225 -1.62 -4.42 -2.06
C GLN A 225 -2.23 -3.79 -3.33
N ILE A 226 -3.53 -3.46 -3.31
CA ILE A 226 -4.19 -2.84 -4.45
C ILE A 226 -3.56 -1.48 -4.78
N ILE A 227 -3.34 -0.65 -3.75
CA ILE A 227 -2.77 0.68 -3.97
C ILE A 227 -1.33 0.61 -4.46
N LEU A 228 -0.57 -0.40 -4.05
CA LEU A 228 0.78 -0.65 -4.55
C LEU A 228 0.79 -1.06 -6.02
N ASN A 229 -0.12 -1.95 -6.42
CA ASN A 229 -0.25 -2.34 -7.81
C ASN A 229 -0.59 -1.11 -8.68
N LEU A 230 -1.55 -0.29 -8.24
CA LEU A 230 -1.88 0.98 -8.91
C LEU A 230 -0.68 1.93 -8.96
N TYR A 231 0.05 2.07 -7.86
CA TYR A 231 1.23 2.91 -7.79
C TYR A 231 2.29 2.45 -8.81
N ASP A 232 2.59 1.15 -8.86
CA ASP A 232 3.54 0.56 -9.81
C ASP A 232 3.08 0.71 -11.27
N THR A 233 1.78 0.54 -11.55
CA THR A 233 1.21 0.72 -12.89
C THR A 233 1.32 2.16 -13.40
N HIS A 234 1.15 3.14 -12.52
CA HIS A 234 1.11 4.56 -12.88
C HIS A 234 2.43 5.30 -12.59
N MET A 235 3.48 4.59 -12.16
CA MET A 235 4.80 5.15 -11.93
C MET A 235 5.57 5.33 -13.24
N THR A 236 6.30 6.44 -13.36
CA THR A 236 7.15 6.73 -14.52
C THR A 236 8.26 5.68 -14.68
N PRO A 237 8.78 5.47 -15.90
CA PRO A 237 9.83 4.48 -16.15
C PRO A 237 11.08 4.66 -15.26
N ASP A 238 11.44 5.90 -14.95
CA ASP A 238 12.56 6.24 -14.06
C ASP A 238 12.29 5.95 -12.57
N GLY A 239 11.06 5.58 -12.21
CA GLY A 239 10.65 5.27 -10.83
C GLY A 239 10.53 6.48 -9.91
N LYS A 240 10.57 7.71 -10.42
CA LYS A 240 10.64 8.92 -9.59
C LYS A 240 9.29 9.60 -9.36
N LYS A 241 8.34 9.46 -10.28
CA LYS A 241 7.06 10.17 -10.24
C LYS A 241 5.90 9.22 -10.51
N VAL A 242 4.71 9.58 -10.05
CA VAL A 242 3.48 8.83 -10.29
C VAL A 242 2.44 9.69 -10.98
N ASN A 243 1.76 9.11 -11.98
CA ASN A 243 0.63 9.71 -12.66
C ASN A 243 -0.67 9.46 -11.91
N TYR A 244 -0.86 10.19 -10.81
CA TYR A 244 -2.05 10.10 -9.96
C TYR A 244 -3.34 10.45 -10.72
N LYS A 245 -3.27 11.32 -11.74
CA LYS A 245 -4.42 11.66 -12.58
C LYS A 245 -4.85 10.49 -13.44
N ALA A 246 -3.91 9.75 -14.03
CA ALA A 246 -4.20 8.49 -14.73
C ALA A 246 -4.71 7.42 -13.76
N MET A 247 -4.08 7.29 -12.59
CA MET A 247 -4.50 6.36 -11.53
C MET A 247 -5.97 6.59 -11.13
N SER A 248 -6.39 7.85 -10.97
CA SER A 248 -7.77 8.19 -10.58
C SER A 248 -8.85 7.71 -11.57
N ARG A 249 -8.46 7.45 -12.82
CA ARG A 249 -9.32 6.98 -13.91
C ARG A 249 -9.23 5.47 -14.13
N ASP A 250 -8.30 4.81 -13.45
CA ASP A 250 -8.11 3.37 -13.53
C ASP A 250 -9.31 2.64 -12.91
N PRO A 251 -9.93 1.66 -13.59
CA PRO A 251 -10.98 0.82 -13.01
C PRO A 251 -10.55 0.16 -11.69
N ALA A 252 -9.28 -0.23 -11.53
CA ALA A 252 -8.77 -0.80 -10.30
C ALA A 252 -8.74 0.22 -9.15
N PHE A 253 -8.63 1.53 -9.43
CA PHE A 253 -8.76 2.56 -8.40
C PHE A 253 -10.19 2.64 -7.87
N ARG A 254 -11.21 2.44 -8.71
CA ARG A 254 -12.60 2.34 -8.24
C ARG A 254 -12.80 1.15 -7.31
N LEU A 255 -12.23 0.00 -7.64
CA LEU A 255 -12.27 -1.18 -6.78
C LEU A 255 -11.61 -0.92 -5.42
N TYR A 256 -10.48 -0.20 -5.40
CA TYR A 256 -9.83 0.22 -4.18
C TYR A 256 -10.72 1.14 -3.32
N VAL A 257 -11.34 2.15 -3.95
CA VAL A 257 -12.23 3.09 -3.26
C VAL A 257 -13.39 2.34 -2.61
N ASP A 258 -14.02 1.40 -3.32
CA ASP A 258 -15.10 0.58 -2.79
C ASP A 258 -14.63 -0.34 -1.65
N ALA A 259 -13.47 -0.97 -1.80
CA ALA A 259 -12.89 -1.82 -0.76
C ALA A 259 -12.55 -1.02 0.51
N ALA A 260 -12.14 0.25 0.39
CA ALA A 260 -11.80 1.10 1.52
C ALA A 260 -13.01 1.38 2.44
N ALA A 261 -14.24 1.23 1.95
CA ALA A 261 -15.44 1.36 2.77
C ALA A 261 -15.52 0.29 3.89
N GLU A 262 -14.90 -0.88 3.72
CA GLU A 262 -14.89 -1.94 4.74
C GLU A 262 -14.24 -1.49 6.05
N LEU A 263 -13.27 -0.57 5.98
CA LEU A 263 -12.64 0.03 7.15
C LEU A 263 -13.67 0.63 8.12
N GLN A 264 -14.83 1.11 7.64
CA GLN A 264 -15.88 1.69 8.48
C GLN A 264 -16.35 0.74 9.60
N LYS A 265 -16.21 -0.58 9.40
CA LYS A 265 -16.75 -1.62 10.29
C LYS A 265 -15.71 -2.58 10.86
N VAL A 266 -14.41 -2.36 10.61
CA VAL A 266 -13.36 -3.20 11.22
C VAL A 266 -13.37 -3.07 12.74
N ASP A 267 -13.13 -4.18 13.43
CA ASP A 267 -12.92 -4.17 14.87
C ASP A 267 -11.52 -3.64 15.19
N LEU A 268 -11.46 -2.49 15.87
CA LEU A 268 -10.22 -1.88 16.34
C LEU A 268 -9.82 -2.36 17.74
N ALA A 269 -10.76 -2.91 18.52
CA ALA A 269 -10.47 -3.37 19.88
C ALA A 269 -9.50 -4.56 19.86
N SER A 270 -9.64 -5.46 18.88
CA SER A 270 -8.74 -6.61 18.73
C SER A 270 -7.27 -6.20 18.51
N LEU A 271 -7.02 -5.07 17.85
CA LEU A 271 -5.66 -4.57 17.56
C LEU A 271 -4.93 -4.04 18.81
N SER A 272 -5.67 -3.50 19.78
CA SER A 272 -5.12 -2.79 20.93
C SER A 272 -4.23 -3.64 21.85
N THR A 273 -4.28 -4.97 21.71
CA THR A 273 -3.55 -5.93 22.54
C THR A 273 -2.25 -6.43 21.91
N ARG A 274 -2.00 -6.16 20.62
CA ARG A 274 -0.87 -6.69 19.87
C ARG A 274 -0.20 -5.58 19.06
N ARG A 275 1.00 -5.18 19.47
CA ARG A 275 1.75 -4.07 18.87
C ARG A 275 1.93 -4.26 17.36
N GLU A 276 2.31 -5.47 16.95
CA GLU A 276 2.66 -5.79 15.57
C GLU A 276 1.44 -5.68 14.65
N GLU A 277 0.29 -6.15 15.12
CA GLU A 277 -0.99 -6.01 14.43
C GLU A 277 -1.42 -4.55 14.31
N ALA A 278 -1.39 -3.81 15.42
CA ALA A 278 -1.75 -2.39 15.41
C ALA A 278 -0.85 -1.59 14.46
N MET A 279 0.46 -1.74 14.55
CA MET A 279 1.39 -1.01 13.70
C MET A 279 1.27 -1.38 12.22
N ALA A 280 1.20 -2.67 11.89
CA ALA A 280 1.01 -3.12 10.51
C ALA A 280 -0.28 -2.53 9.91
N PHE A 281 -1.38 -2.57 10.67
CA PHE A 281 -2.66 -1.98 10.27
C PHE A 281 -2.53 -0.48 10.00
N TRP A 282 -2.07 0.30 10.99
CA TRP A 282 -2.06 1.76 10.92
C TRP A 282 -1.08 2.29 9.89
N ILE A 283 0.09 1.67 9.72
CA ILE A 283 1.07 2.04 8.69
C ILE A 283 0.48 1.78 7.29
N ASN A 284 -0.15 0.62 7.08
CA ASN A 284 -0.79 0.29 5.80
C ASN A 284 -1.91 1.28 5.48
N VAL A 285 -2.81 1.54 6.44
CA VAL A 285 -3.94 2.45 6.26
C VAL A 285 -3.48 3.89 6.00
N TYR A 286 -2.52 4.40 6.78
CA TYR A 286 -1.96 5.73 6.56
C TYR A 286 -1.41 5.87 5.14
N ASN A 287 -0.55 4.94 4.74
CA ASN A 287 0.10 5.01 3.44
C ASN A 287 -0.89 4.86 2.28
N ALA A 288 -1.92 4.04 2.45
CA ALA A 288 -2.99 3.89 1.46
C ALA A 288 -3.87 5.16 1.38
N MET A 289 -4.13 5.81 2.51
CA MET A 289 -4.90 7.06 2.59
C MET A 289 -4.18 8.21 1.87
N VAL A 290 -2.85 8.32 2.00
CA VAL A 290 -2.05 9.32 1.26
C VAL A 290 -2.21 9.15 -0.25
N VAL A 291 -2.03 7.92 -0.77
CA VAL A 291 -2.15 7.68 -2.22
C VAL A 291 -3.58 7.87 -2.72
N HIS A 292 -4.59 7.44 -1.94
CA HIS A 292 -5.99 7.69 -2.25
C HIS A 292 -6.25 9.20 -2.40
N ALA A 293 -5.89 9.98 -1.39
CA ALA A 293 -6.10 11.42 -1.40
C ALA A 293 -5.43 12.09 -2.60
N THR A 294 -4.18 11.73 -2.87
CA THR A 294 -3.43 12.30 -4.00
C THR A 294 -4.08 11.97 -5.34
N ALA A 295 -4.60 10.75 -5.53
CA ALA A 295 -5.30 10.37 -6.75
C ALA A 295 -6.71 11.00 -6.87
N ALA A 296 -7.48 11.05 -5.78
CA ALA A 296 -8.87 11.50 -5.82
C ALA A 296 -9.05 13.02 -5.75
N ILE A 297 -8.16 13.71 -5.03
CA ILE A 297 -8.28 15.14 -4.70
C ILE A 297 -7.09 15.93 -5.26
N GLY A 298 -5.92 15.33 -5.28
CA GLY A 298 -4.66 15.98 -5.62
C GLY A 298 -3.68 16.00 -4.45
N PRO A 299 -2.38 16.20 -4.72
CA PRO A 299 -1.36 16.22 -3.68
C PRO A 299 -1.50 17.43 -2.76
N ALA A 300 -0.80 17.39 -1.63
CA ALA A 300 -0.65 18.54 -0.76
C ALA A 300 0.09 19.69 -1.50
N ASP A 301 -0.64 20.69 -1.95
CA ASP A 301 -0.15 21.90 -2.60
C ASP A 301 -0.25 23.14 -1.68
N GLY A 302 0.12 24.32 -2.17
CA GLY A 302 -0.07 25.57 -1.41
C GLY A 302 0.94 25.84 -0.27
N GLY A 303 2.13 25.26 -0.35
CA GLY A 303 3.21 25.47 0.62
C GLY A 303 2.89 24.89 2.00
N THR A 304 3.52 25.44 3.05
CA THR A 304 3.39 24.91 4.43
C THR A 304 1.93 24.89 4.91
N PHE A 305 1.17 25.97 4.68
CA PHE A 305 -0.22 26.08 5.12
C PHE A 305 -1.17 25.15 4.36
N GLY A 306 -1.01 25.02 3.04
CA GLY A 306 -1.81 24.09 2.26
C GLY A 306 -1.55 22.63 2.66
N ARG A 307 -0.29 22.29 2.96
CA ARG A 307 0.07 20.98 3.50
C ARG A 307 -0.55 20.71 4.87
N LEU A 308 -0.43 21.63 5.82
CA LEU A 308 -1.08 21.53 7.14
C LEU A 308 -2.57 21.19 7.00
N ARG A 309 -3.28 21.98 6.19
CA ARG A 309 -4.70 21.77 5.91
C ARG A 309 -4.97 20.41 5.27
N TRP A 310 -4.15 19.98 4.32
CA TRP A 310 -4.33 18.71 3.61
C TRP A 310 -4.25 17.54 4.58
N TYR A 311 -3.21 17.49 5.43
CA TYR A 311 -3.02 16.43 6.42
C TYR A 311 -4.12 16.42 7.50
N ASP A 312 -4.65 17.58 7.89
CA ASP A 312 -5.76 17.68 8.84
C ASP A 312 -7.12 17.28 8.24
N SER A 313 -7.27 17.37 6.91
CA SER A 313 -8.57 17.16 6.25
C SER A 313 -8.73 15.77 5.64
N VAL A 314 -7.65 15.21 5.07
CA VAL A 314 -7.65 13.86 4.51
C VAL A 314 -7.96 12.85 5.60
N SER A 315 -9.05 12.11 5.45
CA SER A 315 -9.52 11.21 6.51
C SER A 315 -10.24 9.97 5.98
N TYR A 316 -10.25 8.93 6.81
CA TYR A 316 -11.10 7.76 6.67
C TYR A 316 -12.03 7.60 7.87
N SER A 317 -13.15 6.93 7.63
CA SER A 317 -13.96 6.33 8.70
C SER A 317 -13.46 4.91 8.93
N ILE A 318 -13.03 4.63 10.17
CA ILE A 318 -12.41 3.37 10.58
C ILE A 318 -13.03 2.91 11.89
N GLY A 319 -13.66 1.73 11.92
CA GLY A 319 -14.30 1.17 13.11
C GLY A 319 -15.33 2.12 13.75
N GLY A 320 -16.06 2.89 12.93
CA GLY A 320 -17.03 3.89 13.39
C GLY A 320 -16.44 5.25 13.79
N PHE A 321 -15.12 5.42 13.83
CA PHE A 321 -14.46 6.70 14.15
C PHE A 321 -13.92 7.38 12.90
N LYS A 322 -13.76 8.71 12.93
CA LYS A 322 -13.05 9.47 11.90
C LYS A 322 -11.58 9.62 12.30
N PHE A 323 -10.66 9.25 11.42
CA PHE A 323 -9.23 9.47 11.58
C PHE A 323 -8.68 10.22 10.37
N ASN A 324 -8.01 11.36 10.61
CA ASN A 324 -7.18 12.02 9.60
C ASN A 324 -5.72 11.52 9.65
N LEU A 325 -4.87 12.01 8.74
CA LEU A 325 -3.47 11.57 8.68
C LEU A 325 -2.72 11.90 9.98
N ASN A 326 -2.94 13.09 10.55
CA ASN A 326 -2.31 13.50 11.81
C ASN A 326 -2.79 12.65 13.01
N ASP A 327 -4.05 12.27 13.03
CA ASP A 327 -4.62 11.37 14.05
C ASP A 327 -3.91 10.02 14.01
N VAL A 328 -3.68 9.46 12.81
CA VAL A 328 -3.00 8.16 12.68
C VAL A 328 -1.51 8.26 12.99
N GLU A 329 -0.80 9.23 12.41
CA GLU A 329 0.65 9.36 12.65
C GLU A 329 0.93 9.76 14.09
N HIS A 330 0.36 10.87 14.55
CA HIS A 330 0.75 11.47 15.82
C HIS A 330 -0.13 11.00 17.00
N GLY A 331 -1.42 10.83 16.75
CA GLY A 331 -2.37 10.33 17.73
C GLY A 331 -2.16 8.85 18.04
N ILE A 332 -1.99 8.02 17.01
CA ILE A 332 -1.89 6.57 17.16
C ILE A 332 -0.45 6.07 17.21
N LEU A 333 0.31 6.22 16.11
CA LEU A 333 1.63 5.61 15.96
C LEU A 333 2.71 6.25 16.84
N ARG A 334 2.63 7.56 17.08
CA ARG A 334 3.53 8.30 17.99
C ARG A 334 3.00 8.39 19.42
N ALA A 335 2.19 7.44 19.86
CA ALA A 335 1.71 7.36 21.24
C ALA A 335 1.07 8.66 21.75
N ASN A 336 0.16 9.23 20.94
CA ASN A 336 -0.50 10.50 21.18
C ASN A 336 0.46 11.68 21.38
N ALA A 337 1.56 11.74 20.62
CA ALA A 337 2.47 12.89 20.63
C ALA A 337 1.85 14.11 19.92
N PRO A 338 2.27 15.34 20.26
CA PRO A 338 1.94 16.53 19.48
C PRO A 338 2.57 16.47 18.07
N SER A 339 1.86 16.97 17.06
CA SER A 339 2.41 17.14 15.71
C SER A 339 3.58 18.13 15.70
N PRO A 340 4.72 17.88 15.04
CA PRO A 340 5.79 18.88 14.94
C PRO A 340 5.37 20.15 14.21
N ALA A 341 4.32 20.06 13.38
CA ALA A 341 3.80 21.17 12.59
C ALA A 341 2.85 22.09 13.39
N ASN A 342 2.56 21.78 14.66
CA ASN A 342 1.76 22.68 15.48
C ASN A 342 2.52 24.00 15.76
N ILE A 343 1.77 25.10 15.87
CA ILE A 343 2.37 26.44 15.96
C ILE A 343 3.31 26.61 17.17
N LEU A 344 3.01 25.98 18.31
CA LEU A 344 3.87 26.02 19.48
C LEU A 344 5.16 25.23 19.25
N SER A 345 5.10 24.13 18.53
CA SER A 345 6.28 23.37 18.12
C SER A 345 7.14 24.13 17.12
N LEU A 346 6.54 24.84 16.18
CA LEU A 346 7.24 25.72 15.24
C LEU A 346 7.94 26.89 15.96
N LEU A 347 7.34 27.43 17.02
CA LEU A 347 7.91 28.49 17.85
C LEU A 347 8.90 27.97 18.91
N GLY A 348 9.28 26.69 18.88
CA GLY A 348 10.21 26.10 19.86
C GLY A 348 9.61 25.82 21.25
N ALA A 349 8.31 26.09 21.44
CA ALA A 349 7.56 25.84 22.67
C ALA A 349 6.90 24.44 22.71
N SER A 350 7.52 23.43 22.08
CA SER A 350 7.03 22.04 21.98
C SER A 350 6.68 21.35 23.31
N LYS A 351 7.07 21.92 24.47
CA LYS A 351 6.69 21.42 25.81
C LYS A 351 5.21 21.67 26.13
N TRP A 352 4.64 22.72 25.54
CA TRP A 352 3.26 23.19 25.78
C TRP A 352 2.31 22.82 24.65
N ALA A 353 2.84 22.16 23.61
CA ALA A 353 2.05 21.70 22.49
C ALA A 353 0.98 20.69 22.95
N PRO A 354 -0.30 20.88 22.57
CA PRO A 354 -1.36 19.99 22.95
C PRO A 354 -1.14 18.60 22.34
N LYS A 355 -1.50 17.56 23.10
CA LYS A 355 -1.57 16.19 22.61
C LYS A 355 -2.57 16.12 21.45
N THR A 356 -2.35 15.20 20.50
CA THR A 356 -3.20 15.06 19.31
C THR A 356 -4.63 14.71 19.69
N PHE A 357 -4.81 13.76 20.61
CA PHE A 357 -6.08 13.42 21.21
C PHE A 357 -6.19 13.99 22.63
N GLY A 358 -7.28 14.73 22.86
CA GLY A 358 -7.62 15.28 24.18
C GLY A 358 -8.00 14.20 25.20
N ALA A 359 -8.20 14.61 26.45
CA ALA A 359 -8.49 13.68 27.56
C ALA A 359 -9.76 12.84 27.35
N ASN A 360 -10.80 13.42 26.74
CA ASN A 360 -12.10 12.78 26.52
C ASN A 360 -12.27 12.22 25.09
N ASP A 361 -11.22 12.23 24.28
CA ASP A 361 -11.30 11.68 22.92
C ASP A 361 -11.23 10.15 22.97
N GLN A 362 -12.32 9.50 22.58
CA GLN A 362 -12.43 8.04 22.58
C GLN A 362 -11.38 7.36 21.70
N ARG A 363 -10.86 8.04 20.67
CA ARG A 363 -9.85 7.48 19.76
C ARG A 363 -8.50 7.24 20.45
N LYS A 364 -8.25 7.93 21.57
CA LYS A 364 -7.04 7.77 22.39
C LYS A 364 -6.85 6.33 22.90
N GLN A 365 -7.92 5.56 23.05
CA GLN A 365 -7.84 4.16 23.49
C GLN A 365 -7.09 3.26 22.50
N PHE A 366 -6.97 3.68 21.23
CA PHE A 366 -6.27 2.93 20.18
C PHE A 366 -4.81 3.38 20.00
N SER A 367 -4.35 4.39 20.75
CA SER A 367 -2.97 4.87 20.68
C SER A 367 -2.00 3.80 21.17
N LEU A 368 -0.84 3.71 20.51
CA LEU A 368 0.26 2.90 21.03
C LEU A 368 0.75 3.46 22.36
N THR A 369 1.32 2.60 23.21
CA THR A 369 1.90 2.99 24.49
C THR A 369 3.32 3.52 24.34
N THR A 370 4.07 2.99 23.35
CA THR A 370 5.46 3.31 23.07
C THR A 370 5.65 3.66 21.60
N VAL A 371 6.48 4.66 21.34
CA VAL A 371 6.83 5.07 19.97
C VAL A 371 7.95 4.19 19.45
N ASP A 372 7.80 3.69 18.23
CA ASP A 372 8.89 3.09 17.47
C ASP A 372 9.45 4.15 16.50
N PRO A 373 10.72 4.58 16.63
CA PRO A 373 11.26 5.66 15.79
C PRO A 373 11.30 5.31 14.30
N ARG A 374 11.28 4.01 13.95
CA ARG A 374 11.37 3.55 12.55
C ARG A 374 10.11 3.89 11.74
N ILE A 375 8.99 4.24 12.38
CA ILE A 375 7.78 4.66 11.68
C ILE A 375 8.01 5.88 10.78
N HIS A 376 8.94 6.77 11.14
CA HIS A 376 9.27 7.97 10.36
C HIS A 376 9.85 7.66 8.98
N PHE A 377 10.31 6.43 8.78
CA PHE A 377 10.83 5.93 7.51
C PHE A 377 9.85 4.97 6.82
N ALA A 378 8.82 4.52 7.53
CA ALA A 378 7.79 3.61 7.03
C ALA A 378 6.54 4.31 6.49
N LEU A 379 6.34 5.58 6.88
CA LEU A 379 5.20 6.39 6.46
C LEU A 379 5.53 7.21 5.20
N ASN A 380 4.62 7.18 4.23
CA ASN A 380 4.72 7.91 2.98
C ASN A 380 4.29 9.37 3.19
N CYS A 381 5.22 10.28 2.96
CA CYS A 381 5.04 11.72 2.99
C CYS A 381 4.39 12.30 1.70
N GLY A 382 4.24 11.50 0.64
CA GLY A 382 3.88 11.97 -0.70
C GLY A 382 4.99 12.75 -1.43
N ALA A 383 6.21 12.73 -0.89
CA ALA A 383 7.39 13.40 -1.44
C ALA A 383 8.24 12.43 -2.29
N THR A 384 9.07 13.00 -3.17
CA THR A 384 9.97 12.24 -4.07
C THR A 384 11.02 11.41 -3.31
N SER A 385 11.32 11.80 -2.07
CA SER A 385 12.33 11.19 -1.21
C SER A 385 11.82 10.06 -0.31
N CYS A 386 10.53 9.71 -0.33
CA CYS A 386 10.01 8.66 0.55
C CYS A 386 10.45 7.25 0.02
N PRO A 387 10.90 6.32 0.88
CA PRO A 387 11.48 5.03 0.47
C PRO A 387 10.45 4.09 -0.18
N PRO A 388 10.90 3.03 -0.91
CA PRO A 388 10.01 2.11 -1.60
C PRO A 388 8.99 1.48 -0.65
N ILE A 389 7.75 1.58 -1.11
CA ILE A 389 6.52 1.41 -0.35
C ILE A 389 6.23 -0.11 -0.23
N ARG A 390 6.17 -0.66 1.00
CA ARG A 390 5.92 -2.09 1.27
C ARG A 390 4.55 -2.34 1.92
N VAL A 391 4.05 -3.57 1.83
CA VAL A 391 2.94 -4.08 2.65
C VAL A 391 3.51 -4.53 4.00
N TYR A 392 2.93 -4.06 5.10
CA TYR A 392 3.31 -4.53 6.44
C TYR A 392 2.32 -5.61 6.90
N THR A 393 2.83 -6.75 7.35
CA THR A 393 2.06 -7.77 8.08
C THR A 393 2.66 -7.93 9.48
N PRO A 394 1.90 -8.45 10.47
CA PRO A 394 2.42 -8.63 11.82
C PRO A 394 3.73 -9.44 11.86
N GLU A 395 3.82 -10.48 11.03
CA GLU A 395 4.96 -11.41 10.98
C GLU A 395 6.21 -10.76 10.38
N ARG A 396 6.03 -9.74 9.53
CA ARG A 396 7.12 -9.10 8.77
C ARG A 396 7.36 -7.66 9.18
N LEU A 397 6.61 -7.15 10.15
CA LEU A 397 6.66 -5.75 10.57
C LEU A 397 8.09 -5.34 10.93
N GLU A 398 8.74 -6.11 11.80
CA GLU A 398 10.07 -5.79 12.30
C GLU A 398 11.13 -5.73 11.18
N ALA A 399 11.11 -6.71 10.28
CA ALA A 399 11.99 -6.74 9.12
C ALA A 399 11.69 -5.58 8.16
N GLY A 400 10.41 -5.24 7.95
CA GLY A 400 10.00 -4.11 7.12
C GLY A 400 10.45 -2.76 7.69
N LEU A 401 10.26 -2.55 9.00
CA LEU A 401 10.69 -1.33 9.69
C LEU A 401 12.22 -1.18 9.69
N ALA A 402 12.95 -2.28 9.93
CA ALA A 402 14.41 -2.29 9.85
C ALA A 402 14.90 -1.97 8.43
N ALA A 403 14.28 -2.56 7.41
CA ALA A 403 14.64 -2.28 6.02
C ALA A 403 14.34 -0.82 5.63
N ALA A 404 13.22 -0.25 6.09
CA ALA A 404 12.87 1.15 5.83
C ALA A 404 13.87 2.11 6.51
N ALA A 405 14.20 1.86 7.77
CA ALA A 405 15.18 2.63 8.51
C ALA A 405 16.58 2.53 7.89
N ALA A 406 16.99 1.32 7.47
CA ALA A 406 18.29 1.12 6.84
C ALA A 406 18.41 1.78 5.47
N ALA A 407 17.35 1.70 4.65
CA ALA A 407 17.32 2.39 3.36
C ALA A 407 17.46 3.91 3.54
N PHE A 408 16.74 4.48 4.50
CA PHE A 408 16.80 5.92 4.78
C PHE A 408 18.15 6.35 5.37
N CYS A 409 18.62 5.66 6.41
CA CYS A 409 19.90 5.99 7.04
C CYS A 409 21.10 5.79 6.09
N GLY A 410 21.00 4.88 5.13
CA GLY A 410 22.03 4.67 4.11
C GLY A 410 22.15 5.81 3.10
N SER A 411 21.07 6.55 2.81
CA SER A 411 21.10 7.71 1.91
C SER A 411 21.35 9.04 2.62
N ASP A 412 20.89 9.19 3.86
CA ASP A 412 20.79 10.48 4.53
C ASP A 412 21.88 10.78 5.57
N VAL A 413 22.63 9.77 6.03
CA VAL A 413 23.65 9.96 7.08
C VAL A 413 25.00 10.25 6.45
N VAL A 414 25.47 11.49 6.58
CA VAL A 414 26.78 11.90 6.07
C VAL A 414 27.66 12.33 7.23
N VAL A 415 28.87 11.77 7.31
CA VAL A 415 29.87 12.13 8.32
C VAL A 415 31.00 12.91 7.66
N GLU A 416 31.11 14.20 7.99
CA GLU A 416 32.19 15.06 7.53
C GLU A 416 33.26 15.19 8.63
N GLN A 417 34.41 14.59 8.39
CA GLN A 417 35.56 14.70 9.27
C GLN A 417 36.43 15.89 8.81
N HIS A 418 36.46 16.96 9.61
CA HIS A 418 37.43 18.04 9.43
C HIS A 418 38.55 17.96 10.47
N SER A 419 39.71 18.52 10.14
CA SER A 419 40.92 18.52 10.97
C SER A 419 40.75 19.16 12.36
N MET A 420 39.74 20.02 12.55
CA MET A 420 39.47 20.68 13.84
C MET A 420 38.15 20.25 14.51
N ARG A 421 37.14 19.82 13.75
CA ARG A 421 35.83 19.41 14.30
C ARG A 421 35.07 18.54 13.29
N SER A 422 34.71 17.33 13.68
CA SER A 422 33.83 16.48 12.88
C SER A 422 32.37 16.91 13.03
N ILE A 423 31.63 16.92 11.93
CA ILE A 423 30.20 17.26 11.86
C ILE A 423 29.45 16.07 11.27
N VAL A 424 28.34 15.70 11.90
CA VAL A 424 27.42 14.68 11.38
C VAL A 424 26.22 15.40 10.77
N LYS A 425 26.04 15.25 9.47
CA LYS A 425 24.92 15.80 8.71
C LYS A 425 23.78 14.78 8.68
N LEU A 426 22.61 15.21 9.13
CA LEU A 426 21.42 14.37 9.26
C LEU A 426 20.20 15.04 8.59
N SER A 427 19.24 14.24 8.16
CA SER A 427 17.95 14.74 7.69
C SER A 427 17.21 15.55 8.77
N SER A 428 16.45 16.57 8.36
CA SER A 428 15.58 17.34 9.27
C SER A 428 14.51 16.52 9.97
N ILE A 429 14.23 15.28 9.53
CA ILE A 429 13.36 14.32 10.24
C ILE A 429 13.86 14.09 11.68
N PHE A 430 15.17 13.91 11.86
CA PHE A 430 15.77 13.72 13.19
C PHE A 430 15.66 14.97 14.09
N LYS A 431 15.43 16.15 13.49
CA LYS A 431 15.18 17.40 14.22
C LYS A 431 13.70 17.52 14.61
N TRP A 432 12.79 17.37 13.64
CA TRP A 432 11.35 17.56 13.88
C TRP A 432 10.78 16.52 14.84
N TYR A 433 11.27 15.28 14.72
CA TYR A 433 10.84 14.15 15.54
C TYR A 433 11.88 13.78 16.60
N GLY A 434 12.80 14.68 16.96
CA GLY A 434 13.90 14.37 17.88
C GLY A 434 13.47 13.75 19.22
N LYS A 435 12.28 14.12 19.73
CA LYS A 435 11.71 13.50 20.95
C LYS A 435 11.45 12.00 20.81
N ASP A 436 11.13 11.55 19.60
CA ASP A 436 10.81 10.15 19.32
C ASP A 436 12.09 9.30 19.25
N PHE A 437 13.23 9.91 18.89
CA PHE A 437 14.56 9.28 18.91
C PHE A 437 15.25 9.34 20.28
N GLY A 438 14.70 10.10 21.24
CA GLY A 438 15.21 10.20 22.60
C GLY A 438 16.36 11.20 22.75
N THR A 439 17.33 10.88 23.63
CA THR A 439 18.55 11.68 23.80
C THR A 439 19.45 11.57 22.57
N LYS A 440 20.45 12.46 22.47
CA LYS A 440 21.40 12.39 21.36
C LYS A 440 22.19 11.08 21.40
N THR A 441 22.50 10.57 22.59
CA THR A 441 23.07 9.24 22.77
C THR A 441 22.18 8.14 22.16
N GLN A 442 20.86 8.16 22.42
CA GLN A 442 19.92 7.21 21.84
C GLN A 442 19.80 7.37 20.32
N LEU A 443 19.82 8.60 19.81
CA LEU A 443 19.88 8.87 18.37
C LEU A 443 21.13 8.25 17.73
N PHE A 444 22.32 8.46 18.29
CA PHE A 444 23.55 7.88 17.73
C PHE A 444 23.58 6.35 17.84
N GLN A 445 22.98 5.75 18.87
CA GLN A 445 22.75 4.31 18.94
C GLN A 445 21.84 3.85 17.80
N PHE A 446 20.71 4.53 17.59
CA PHE A 446 19.79 4.25 16.49
C PHE A 446 20.49 4.32 15.13
N LEU A 447 21.32 5.34 14.89
CA LEU A 447 22.11 5.47 13.66
C LEU A 447 23.11 4.30 13.51
N GLY A 448 23.81 3.92 14.59
CA GLY A 448 24.75 2.81 14.57
C GLY A 448 24.09 1.45 14.27
N GLU A 449 22.84 1.26 14.68
CA GLU A 449 22.05 0.06 14.40
C GLU A 449 21.48 0.03 12.97
N ASN A 450 21.11 1.20 12.42
CA ASN A 450 20.34 1.26 11.17
C ASN A 450 21.14 1.70 9.95
N VAL A 451 22.28 2.39 10.07
CA VAL A 451 23.14 2.66 8.91
C VAL A 451 23.63 1.33 8.33
N PRO A 452 23.48 1.03 7.03
CA PRO A 452 23.95 -0.24 6.48
C PRO A 452 25.46 -0.25 6.17
N ASP A 453 26.05 0.91 5.92
CA ASP A 453 27.46 1.08 5.55
C ASP A 453 28.38 1.00 6.78
N GLU A 454 29.25 -0.01 6.82
CA GLU A 454 30.19 -0.23 7.93
C GLU A 454 31.27 0.86 8.04
N GLU A 455 31.67 1.47 6.92
CA GLU A 455 32.61 2.60 6.93
C GLU A 455 31.97 3.81 7.62
N VAL A 456 30.72 4.11 7.29
CA VAL A 456 29.95 5.19 7.94
C VAL A 456 29.74 4.89 9.43
N LYS A 457 29.41 3.64 9.81
CA LYS A 457 29.32 3.25 11.23
C LYS A 457 30.62 3.47 11.98
N ASN A 458 31.75 3.10 11.38
CA ASN A 458 33.05 3.27 12.01
C ASN A 458 33.40 4.76 12.17
N LYS A 459 33.14 5.58 11.15
CA LYS A 459 33.26 7.04 11.24
C LYS A 459 32.39 7.62 12.35
N LEU A 460 31.14 7.17 12.51
CA LEU A 460 30.28 7.60 13.60
C LEU A 460 30.90 7.27 14.98
N LYS A 461 31.41 6.04 15.16
CA LYS A 461 32.08 5.64 16.41
C LYS A 461 33.31 6.51 16.69
N GLU A 462 34.13 6.79 15.68
CA GLU A 462 35.30 7.67 15.81
C GLU A 462 34.92 9.09 16.21
N VAL A 463 33.89 9.66 15.57
CA VAL A 463 33.40 11.01 15.88
C VAL A 463 32.85 11.08 17.31
N ILE A 464 32.08 10.08 17.74
CA ILE A 464 31.58 9.99 19.13
C ILE A 464 32.74 9.93 20.12
N LYS A 465 33.76 9.12 19.83
CA LYS A 465 34.96 8.99 20.68
C LYS A 465 35.75 10.30 20.74
N ALA A 466 35.98 10.94 19.60
CA ALA A 466 36.72 12.20 19.50
C ALA A 466 36.01 13.35 20.23
N ALA A 467 34.67 13.36 20.23
CA ALA A 467 33.87 14.34 20.96
C ALA A 467 33.77 14.05 22.48
N GLY A 468 34.31 12.92 22.96
CA GLY A 468 34.16 12.49 24.35
C GLY A 468 32.73 12.06 24.72
N GLY A 469 31.93 11.65 23.74
CA GLY A 469 30.54 11.20 23.91
C GLY A 469 29.59 11.75 22.86
N ALA A 470 28.48 11.03 22.63
CA ALA A 470 27.48 11.35 21.61
C ALA A 470 26.82 12.72 21.83
N GLU A 471 26.63 13.13 23.10
CA GLU A 471 26.05 14.43 23.45
C GLU A 471 26.87 15.62 22.91
N ASN A 472 28.19 15.47 22.77
CA ASN A 472 29.10 16.53 22.35
C ASN A 472 29.31 16.62 20.83
N VAL A 473 28.83 15.64 20.06
CA VAL A 473 29.03 15.57 18.60
C VAL A 473 28.35 16.76 17.89
N ALA A 474 29.01 17.46 16.98
CA ALA A 474 28.31 18.49 16.20
C ALA A 474 27.35 17.85 15.20
N VAL A 475 26.09 18.28 15.20
CA VAL A 475 25.06 17.81 14.25
C VAL A 475 24.55 18.98 13.44
N GLU A 476 24.54 18.83 12.12
CA GLU A 476 23.93 19.76 11.19
C GLU A 476 22.73 19.08 10.51
N PHE A 477 21.60 19.79 10.42
CA PHE A 477 20.39 19.25 9.79
C PHE A 477 20.24 19.78 8.37
N LEU A 478 20.18 18.85 7.42
CA LEU A 478 20.03 19.15 6.00
C LEU A 478 18.61 19.62 5.67
N PRO A 479 18.45 20.54 4.72
CA PRO A 479 17.14 20.95 4.22
C PRO A 479 16.42 19.76 3.60
N TYR A 480 15.12 19.62 3.88
CA TYR A 480 14.30 18.52 3.38
C TYR A 480 13.57 18.94 2.10
N ASP A 481 13.70 18.16 1.03
CA ASP A 481 12.96 18.39 -0.21
C ASP A 481 11.52 17.89 -0.08
N TRP A 482 10.61 18.85 -0.09
CA TRP A 482 9.18 18.66 0.07
C TRP A 482 8.43 18.57 -1.26
N THR A 483 9.16 18.43 -2.38
CA THR A 483 8.58 18.33 -3.72
C THR A 483 7.79 17.03 -3.87
N VAL A 484 6.53 17.18 -4.29
CA VAL A 484 5.58 16.09 -4.48
C VAL A 484 6.05 15.17 -5.60
N ASN A 485 5.91 13.85 -5.39
CA ASN A 485 6.24 12.82 -6.37
C ASN A 485 5.19 12.62 -7.48
N ALA A 486 4.61 13.71 -8.00
CA ALA A 486 3.59 13.67 -9.04
C ALA A 486 4.17 14.12 -10.40
N VAL A 487 3.69 13.52 -11.49
CA VAL A 487 3.82 14.14 -12.82
C VAL A 487 2.90 15.36 -12.90
N GLU A 488 3.33 16.41 -13.60
CA GLU A 488 2.53 17.62 -13.82
C GLU A 488 1.26 17.35 -14.65
#